data_AF-A0A8T5NB21-F1
#
_entry.id   AF-A0A8T5NB21-F1
#
_cell.length_a   1.000
_cell.length_b   1.000
_cell.length_c   1.000
_cell.angle_alpha   90.00
_cell.angle_beta   90.00
_cell.angle_gamma   90.00
#
_symmetry.space_group_name_H-M   'P 1'
#
loop_
_entity.id
_entity.type
_entity.pdbx_description
1 polymer ?
#
loop_
_entity_poly.entity_id
_entity_poly.type
_entity_poly.pdbx_seq_one_letter_code
_entity_poly.pdbx_strand_id
1 'polypeptide(L)'
;MRWIGVLLFFLFIFSFTVHAEKGGYTVEPYAPQKELIDTTGADATISFWELPLWIKIAYISGIILASLGLFKVIPIVLARIKNLLENQNRQGIFKYILNNPGCTIAEISDKQEINRGSV
;
A
#
# COMPACT_ATOMS: atom_id res chain seq x y z
N MET A 1 -22.50 3.25 0.87
CA MET A 1 -22.67 4.59 1.50
C MET A 1 -22.23 4.66 2.98
N ARG A 2 -22.45 3.65 3.83
CA ARG A 2 -22.09 3.71 5.27
C ARG A 2 -20.60 3.91 5.59
N TRP A 3 -19.70 3.48 4.69
CA TRP A 3 -18.25 3.52 4.93
C TRP A 3 -17.62 4.89 4.63
N ILE A 4 -18.23 5.67 3.72
CA ILE A 4 -17.81 7.04 3.42
C ILE A 4 -17.96 7.93 4.66
N GLY A 5 -19.07 7.79 5.40
CA GLY A 5 -19.31 8.58 6.61
C GLY A 5 -18.31 8.29 7.73
N VAL A 6 -17.93 7.01 7.91
CA VAL A 6 -16.92 6.61 8.90
C VAL A 6 -15.54 7.14 8.52
N LEU A 7 -15.19 7.10 7.22
CA LEU A 7 -13.93 7.62 6.71
C LEU A 7 -13.82 9.14 6.85
N LEU A 8 -14.89 9.87 6.53
CA LEU A 8 -14.96 11.32 6.72
C LEU A 8 -14.89 11.71 8.21
N PHE A 9 -15.53 10.94 9.09
CA PHE A 9 -15.46 11.15 10.54
C PHE A 9 -14.04 10.92 11.08
N PHE A 10 -13.34 9.91 10.59
CA PHE A 10 -11.93 9.67 10.95
C PHE A 10 -11.01 10.80 10.46
N LEU A 11 -11.19 11.29 9.23
CA LEU A 11 -10.41 12.42 8.69
C LEU A 11 -10.65 13.72 9.48
N PHE A 12 -11.88 13.94 9.94
CA PHE A 12 -12.23 15.09 10.77
C PHE A 12 -11.54 15.05 12.14
N ILE A 13 -11.50 13.88 12.80
CA ILE A 13 -10.84 13.72 14.11
C ILE A 13 -9.31 13.86 14.01
N PHE A 14 -8.70 13.45 12.90
CA PHE A 14 -7.24 13.53 12.70
C PHE A 14 -6.74 14.85 12.12
N SER A 15 -7.62 15.85 11.95
CA SER A 15 -7.22 17.20 11.55
C SER A 15 -6.57 17.93 12.73
N PHE A 16 -5.33 17.57 13.06
CA PHE A 16 -4.51 18.33 14.00
C PHE A 16 -4.25 19.73 13.42
N THR A 17 -4.62 20.76 14.18
CA THR A 17 -4.32 22.16 13.84
C THR A 17 -2.82 22.41 13.99
N VAL A 18 -2.09 22.43 12.88
CA VAL A 18 -0.70 22.90 12.85
C VAL A 18 -0.73 24.39 13.13
N HIS A 19 -0.22 24.80 14.29
CA HIS A 19 -0.05 26.21 14.62
C HIS A 19 1.18 26.73 13.86
N ALA A 20 0.97 27.71 12.99
CA ALA A 20 2.07 28.45 12.39
C ALA A 20 2.78 29.24 13.50
N GLU A 21 4.07 28.97 13.69
CA GLU A 21 4.90 29.78 14.56
C GLU A 21 4.97 31.22 14.01
N LYS A 22 4.83 32.23 14.88
CA LYS A 22 5.02 33.64 14.52
C LYS A 22 6.52 33.90 14.32
N GLY A 23 7.07 33.46 13.20
CA GLY A 23 8.45 33.76 12.80
C GLY A 23 8.59 35.22 12.39
N GLY A 24 9.29 36.01 13.20
CA GLY A 24 9.87 37.27 12.75
C GLY A 24 11.18 37.00 12.01
N TYR A 25 11.57 37.89 11.09
CA TYR A 25 12.89 37.83 10.46
C TYR A 25 13.72 39.05 10.86
N THR A 26 15.00 38.82 11.14
CA THR A 26 16.01 39.86 11.37
C THR A 26 16.88 39.95 10.12
N VAL A 27 17.06 41.15 9.58
CA VAL A 27 17.94 41.38 8.43
C VAL A 27 19.31 41.77 8.96
N GLU A 28 20.30 40.92 8.75
CA GLU A 28 21.69 41.18 9.10
C GLU A 28 22.54 41.38 7.83
N PRO A 29 23.64 42.16 7.90
CA PRO A 29 24.56 42.33 6.78
C PRO A 29 25.18 41.00 6.35
N TYR A 30 25.30 40.80 5.04
CA TYR A 30 25.89 39.58 4.46
C TYR A 30 27.35 39.37 4.93
N ALA A 31 27.57 38.36 5.76
CA ALA A 31 28.90 37.86 6.09
C ALA A 31 29.32 36.79 5.06
N PRO A 32 30.59 36.75 4.61
CA PRO A 32 31.05 35.71 3.71
C PRO A 32 31.03 34.35 4.44
N GLN A 33 29.97 33.58 4.24
CA GLN A 33 29.79 32.24 4.80
C GLN A 33 30.69 31.24 4.07
N LYS A 34 31.39 30.40 4.83
CA LYS A 34 32.32 29.39 4.30
C LYS A 34 31.62 28.15 3.72
N GLU A 35 30.31 27.99 3.94
CA GLU A 35 29.52 26.87 3.45
C GLU A 35 28.12 27.38 3.05
N LEU A 36 27.76 27.24 1.78
CA LEU A 36 26.53 27.76 1.14
C LEU A 36 25.28 26.91 1.43
N ILE A 37 25.37 25.95 2.35
CA ILE A 37 24.28 25.01 2.66
C ILE A 37 23.86 25.25 4.11
N ASP A 38 22.76 25.97 4.29
CA ASP A 38 22.08 26.06 5.58
C ASP A 38 21.34 24.74 5.82
N THR A 39 21.85 23.92 6.74
CA THR A 39 21.19 22.67 7.19
C THR A 39 20.47 22.86 8.53
N THR A 40 20.23 24.10 8.94
CA THR A 40 19.59 24.42 10.22
C THR A 40 18.10 24.74 10.05
N GLY A 41 17.35 24.75 11.16
CA GLY A 41 15.93 25.08 11.15
C GLY A 41 15.04 23.99 10.52
N ALA A 42 14.14 24.38 9.63
CA ALA A 42 13.16 23.48 9.00
C ALA A 42 13.80 22.50 8.00
N ASP A 43 14.97 22.85 7.47
CA ASP A 43 15.72 22.03 6.51
C ASP A 43 16.71 21.06 7.21
N ALA A 44 16.68 21.04 8.55
CA ALA A 44 17.47 20.11 9.34
C ALA A 44 17.02 18.66 9.11
N THR A 45 17.95 17.84 8.65
CA THR A 45 17.73 16.39 8.52
C THR A 45 17.82 15.75 9.90
N ILE A 46 16.68 15.60 10.57
CA ILE A 46 16.58 14.91 11.87
C ILE A 46 16.38 13.41 11.69
N SER A 47 17.03 12.62 12.56
CA SER A 47 16.85 11.17 12.58
C SER A 47 15.58 10.76 13.33
N PHE A 48 15.07 9.56 13.07
CA PHE A 48 13.91 9.04 13.79
C PHE A 48 14.10 9.04 15.32
N TRP A 49 15.34 8.83 15.79
CA TRP A 49 15.68 8.78 17.21
C TRP A 49 15.63 10.15 17.89
N GLU A 50 15.69 11.24 17.13
CA GLU A 50 15.59 12.61 17.65
C GLU A 50 14.15 13.10 17.75
N LEU A 51 13.19 12.35 17.18
CA LEU A 51 11.78 12.73 17.22
C LEU A 51 11.19 12.66 18.64
N PRO A 52 10.22 13.53 18.96
CA PRO A 52 9.41 13.41 20.16
C PRO A 52 8.79 12.02 20.34
N LEU A 53 8.70 11.56 21.59
CA LEU A 53 8.23 10.21 21.93
C LEU A 53 6.83 9.91 21.36
N TRP A 54 5.93 10.90 21.34
CA TRP A 54 4.57 10.71 20.84
C TRP A 54 4.55 10.39 19.33
N ILE A 55 5.44 10.99 18.53
CA ILE A 55 5.56 10.69 17.09
C ILE A 55 6.04 9.26 16.90
N LYS A 56 7.04 8.84 17.67
CA LYS A 56 7.57 7.47 17.63
C LYS A 56 6.48 6.45 17.95
N ILE A 57 5.70 6.69 19.00
CA ILE A 57 4.59 5.81 19.40
C ILE A 57 3.52 5.77 18.31
N ALA A 58 3.10 6.92 17.79
CA ALA A 58 2.12 7.00 16.70
C ALA A 58 2.59 6.20 15.48
N TYR A 59 3.85 6.39 15.06
CA TYR A 59 4.45 5.68 13.92
C TYR A 59 4.46 4.16 14.13
N ILE A 60 4.96 3.68 15.28
CA ILE A 60 5.00 2.25 15.59
C ILE A 60 3.59 1.66 15.67
N SER A 61 2.65 2.37 16.29
CA SER A 61 1.25 1.93 16.37
C SER A 61 0.59 1.82 14.99
N GLY A 62 0.91 2.76 14.09
CA GLY A 62 0.43 2.75 12.71
C GLY A 62 0.94 1.53 11.94
N ILE A 63 2.23 1.20 12.09
CA ILE A 63 2.82 -0.01 11.48
C ILE A 63 2.13 -1.27 11.99
N ILE A 64 1.90 -1.38 13.30
CA ILE A 64 1.23 -2.55 13.90
C ILE A 64 -0.18 -2.70 13.34
N LEU A 65 -0.97 -1.61 13.34
CA LEU A 65 -2.34 -1.63 12.83
C LEU A 65 -2.41 -1.96 11.33
N ALA A 66 -1.52 -1.38 10.52
CA ALA A 66 -1.42 -1.70 9.11
C ALA A 66 -1.09 -3.19 8.89
N SER A 67 -0.16 -3.73 9.69
CA SER A 67 0.24 -5.14 9.62
C SER A 67 -0.91 -6.09 9.99
N LEU A 68 -1.65 -5.77 11.05
CA LEU A 68 -2.85 -6.51 11.45
C LEU A 68 -3.97 -6.42 10.39
N GLY A 69 -4.09 -5.27 9.73
CA GLY A 69 -5.00 -5.07 8.59
C GLY A 69 -4.65 -6.00 7.42
N LEU A 70 -3.37 -6.07 7.06
CA LEU A 70 -2.89 -6.98 6.00
C LEU A 70 -3.13 -8.44 6.34
N PHE A 71 -3.04 -8.83 7.61
CA PHE A 71 -3.30 -10.20 8.04
C PHE A 71 -4.72 -10.69 7.67
N LYS A 72 -5.72 -9.79 7.63
CA LYS A 72 -7.09 -10.13 7.20
C LYS A 72 -7.21 -10.42 5.70
N VAL A 73 -6.30 -9.90 4.88
CA VAL A 73 -6.30 -10.11 3.43
C VAL A 73 -5.71 -11.46 3.06
N ILE A 74 -4.80 -11.98 3.89
CA ILE A 74 -4.14 -13.29 3.71
C ILE A 74 -5.14 -14.43 3.44
N PRO A 75 -6.17 -14.69 4.28
CA PRO A 75 -7.10 -15.80 4.03
C PRO A 75 -7.88 -15.65 2.72
N ILE A 76 -8.19 -14.43 2.28
CA ILE A 76 -8.89 -14.18 1.02
C ILE A 76 -8.00 -14.56 -0.17
N VAL A 77 -6.74 -14.13 -0.13
CA VAL A 77 -5.76 -14.45 -1.17
C VAL A 77 -5.48 -15.96 -1.19
N LEU A 78 -5.25 -16.57 -0.03
CA LEU A 78 -5.04 -18.02 0.08
C LEU A 78 -6.23 -18.82 -0.42
N ALA A 79 -7.47 -18.43 -0.09
CA ALA A 79 -8.67 -19.10 -0.59
C ALA A 79 -8.76 -19.04 -2.12
N ARG A 80 -8.41 -17.90 -2.72
CA ARG A 80 -8.41 -17.74 -4.18
C ARG A 80 -7.33 -18.59 -4.85
N ILE A 81 -6.12 -18.60 -4.30
CA ILE A 81 -5.03 -19.46 -4.79
C ILE A 81 -5.43 -20.92 -4.68
N LYS A 82 -5.96 -21.35 -3.52
CA LYS A 82 -6.44 -22.71 -3.29
C LYS A 82 -7.51 -23.09 -4.31
N ASN A 83 -8.50 -22.24 -4.56
CA ASN A 83 -9.54 -22.49 -5.56
C ASN A 83 -8.97 -22.68 -6.98
N LEU A 84 -7.98 -21.86 -7.37
CA LEU A 84 -7.30 -22.01 -8.66
C LEU A 84 -6.50 -23.32 -8.75
N LEU A 85 -5.86 -23.72 -7.66
CA LEU A 85 -5.07 -24.95 -7.60
C LEU A 85 -5.94 -26.21 -7.52
N GLU A 86 -7.04 -26.22 -6.79
CA GLU A 86 -7.88 -27.41 -6.62
C GLU A 86 -8.78 -27.68 -7.83
N ASN A 87 -9.04 -26.68 -8.67
CA ASN A 87 -9.85 -26.86 -9.86
C ASN A 87 -9.07 -27.58 -10.96
N GLN A 88 -9.24 -28.91 -11.02
CA GLN A 88 -8.58 -29.78 -12.00
C GLN A 88 -8.85 -29.37 -13.45
N ASN A 89 -10.07 -28.92 -13.77
CA ASN A 89 -10.41 -28.46 -15.12
C ASN A 89 -9.61 -27.20 -15.49
N ARG A 90 -9.51 -26.21 -14.58
CA ARG A 90 -8.69 -25.01 -14.81
C ARG A 90 -7.22 -25.33 -14.98
N GLN A 91 -6.69 -26.27 -14.18
CA GLN A 91 -5.31 -26.73 -14.37
C GLN A 91 -5.12 -27.44 -15.71
N GLY A 92 -6.07 -28.29 -16.11
CA GLY A 92 -6.07 -29.00 -17.39
C GLY A 92 -6.05 -28.03 -18.57
N ILE A 93 -6.96 -27.04 -18.57
CA ILE A 93 -7.02 -25.97 -19.56
C ILE A 93 -5.68 -25.20 -19.59
N PHE A 94 -5.19 -24.75 -18.43
CA PHE A 94 -3.93 -23.99 -18.36
C PHE A 94 -2.74 -24.75 -18.93
N LYS A 95 -2.58 -26.04 -18.56
CA LYS A 95 -1.53 -26.90 -19.09
C LYS A 95 -1.69 -27.14 -20.59
N TYR A 96 -2.92 -27.30 -21.06
CA TYR A 96 -3.19 -27.50 -22.48
C TYR A 96 -2.81 -26.29 -23.32
N ILE A 97 -3.18 -25.07 -22.87
CA ILE A 97 -2.82 -23.81 -23.53
C ILE A 97 -1.29 -23.62 -23.53
N LEU A 98 -0.62 -23.90 -22.40
CA LEU A 98 0.84 -23.81 -22.32
C LEU A 98 1.54 -24.70 -23.33
N ASN A 99 1.02 -25.91 -23.56
CA ASN A 99 1.59 -26.87 -24.50
C ASN A 99 1.15 -26.62 -25.96
N ASN A 100 0.08 -25.85 -26.18
CA ASN A 100 -0.51 -25.60 -27.50
C ASN A 100 -0.92 -24.11 -27.63
N PRO A 101 0.05 -23.18 -27.70
CA PRO A 101 -0.26 -21.76 -27.81
C PRO A 101 -1.05 -21.47 -29.10
N GLY A 102 -2.06 -20.60 -29.01
CA GLY A 102 -2.93 -20.27 -30.14
C GLY A 102 -4.08 -21.25 -30.39
N CYS A 103 -4.28 -22.24 -29.50
CA CYS A 103 -5.41 -23.16 -29.58
C CYS A 103 -6.77 -22.46 -29.45
N THR A 104 -7.81 -23.05 -30.03
CA THR A 104 -9.18 -22.53 -29.98
C THR A 104 -9.97 -23.06 -28.79
N ILE A 105 -11.03 -22.36 -28.39
CA ILE A 105 -11.94 -22.82 -27.31
C ILE A 105 -12.56 -24.18 -27.65
N ALA A 106 -12.85 -24.43 -28.94
CA ALA A 106 -13.35 -25.72 -29.42
C ALA A 106 -12.36 -26.85 -29.16
N GLU A 107 -11.07 -26.64 -29.48
CA GLU A 107 -10.01 -27.62 -29.25
C GLU A 107 -9.80 -27.90 -27.75
N ILE A 108 -9.87 -26.88 -26.90
CA ILE A 108 -9.77 -27.04 -25.45
C ILE A 108 -10.95 -27.87 -24.92
N SER A 109 -12.17 -27.53 -25.33
CA SER A 109 -13.39 -28.24 -24.94
C SER A 109 -13.35 -29.71 -25.35
N ASP A 110 -12.95 -29.98 -26.60
CA ASP A 110 -12.90 -31.33 -27.15
C ASP A 110 -11.76 -32.16 -26.51
N LYS A 111 -10.62 -31.54 -26.14
CA LYS A 111 -9.52 -32.27 -25.47
C LYS A 111 -9.62 -32.40 -23.97
N GLN A 112 -10.25 -31.46 -23.28
CA GLN A 112 -10.46 -31.55 -21.84
C GLN A 112 -11.80 -32.19 -21.48
N GLU A 113 -12.60 -32.61 -22.47
CA GLU A 113 -13.94 -33.22 -22.29
C GLU A 113 -14.88 -32.36 -21.43
N ILE A 114 -14.77 -31.03 -21.57
CA ILE A 114 -15.59 -30.06 -20.86
C ILE A 114 -16.50 -29.29 -21.83
N ASN A 115 -17.66 -28.85 -21.35
CA ASN A 115 -18.56 -28.03 -22.15
C ASN A 115 -17.88 -26.73 -22.57
N ARG A 116 -18.04 -26.31 -23.83
CA ARG A 116 -17.53 -25.02 -24.36
C ARG A 116 -17.93 -23.81 -23.52
N GLY A 117 -19.11 -23.81 -22.91
CA GLY A 117 -19.55 -22.73 -22.01
C GLY A 117 -18.89 -22.75 -20.62
N SER A 118 -18.13 -23.79 -20.31
CA SER A 118 -17.40 -24.00 -19.05
C SER A 118 -15.87 -23.88 -19.21
N VAL A 119 -15.39 -23.74 -20.45
CA VAL A 119 -13.99 -23.37 -20.78
C VAL A 119 -13.76 -21.92 -20.41
#